data_AF-A0A6A6XY08-F1
#
_entry.id   AF-A0A6A6XY08-F1
#
_cell.length_a   1.000
_cell.length_b   1.000
_cell.length_c   1.000
_cell.angle_alpha   90.00
_cell.angle_beta   90.00
_cell.angle_gamma   90.00
#
_symmetry.space_group_name_H-M   'P 1'
#
loop_
_entity.id
_entity.type
_entity.pdbx_description
1 polymer ?
#
loop_
_entity_poly.entity_id
_entity_poly.type
_entity_poly.pdbx_seq_one_letter_code
_entity_poly.pdbx_strand_id
1 'polypeptide(L)'
;MNVLRRVKDTQEAAENKIDLPHVEPETMELFIDWLYTGRFLAHGNFSLYPDDWNIEYDRNNEKREKDLTNLYVFGDAQDVPDLRHATINAFFEYLNHAGTPLPSLKWTADIFSRLPRSSPLLQLLVDVDCRHYYCTDKDNIGHYEERVIAKLPLDFLVAVYARHGYVLGKMRIGEMDPQYKLVSCDYHEHATQKKRDECAKNSEQK
;
A
#
# COMPACT_ATOMS: atom_id res chain seq x y z
N MET A 1 9.32 -40.56 -12.90
CA MET A 1 9.31 -39.65 -14.08
C MET A 1 7.91 -39.62 -14.71
N ASN A 2 6.93 -38.90 -14.13
CA ASN A 2 5.58 -38.81 -14.74
C ASN A 2 4.79 -37.52 -14.42
N VAL A 3 5.45 -36.46 -13.90
CA VAL A 3 4.76 -35.21 -13.53
C VAL A 3 4.72 -34.20 -14.71
N LEU A 4 5.59 -34.34 -15.70
CA LEU A 4 5.67 -33.41 -16.84
C LEU A 4 4.59 -33.60 -17.92
N ARG A 5 3.68 -34.58 -17.78
CA ARG A 5 2.70 -34.90 -18.83
C ARG A 5 1.35 -34.17 -18.72
N ARG A 6 1.09 -33.44 -17.63
CA ARG A 6 -0.22 -32.78 -17.39
C ARG A 6 -0.33 -31.32 -17.82
N VAL A 7 0.78 -30.63 -18.10
CA VAL A 7 0.75 -29.20 -18.44
C VAL A 7 0.32 -28.94 -19.90
N LYS A 8 0.29 -29.99 -20.75
CA LYS A 8 -0.04 -29.85 -22.18
C LYS A 8 -1.53 -29.92 -22.52
N ASP A 9 -2.42 -30.04 -21.52
CA ASP A 9 -3.85 -30.29 -21.77
C ASP A 9 -4.71 -29.01 -21.74
N THR A 10 -4.12 -27.82 -21.57
CA THR A 10 -4.86 -26.54 -21.68
C THR A 10 -4.60 -25.85 -23.02
N GLN A 11 -5.63 -25.17 -23.54
CA GLN A 11 -5.52 -24.40 -24.79
C GLN A 11 -4.40 -23.33 -24.69
N GLU A 12 -4.30 -22.68 -23.55
CA GLU A 12 -3.27 -21.66 -23.25
C GLU A 12 -1.85 -22.24 -23.36
N ALA A 13 -1.63 -23.46 -22.84
CA ALA A 13 -0.32 -24.13 -22.92
C ALA A 13 0.00 -24.61 -24.34
N ALA A 14 -1.02 -24.95 -25.14
CA ALA A 14 -0.85 -25.30 -26.54
C ALA A 14 -0.51 -24.07 -27.41
N GLU A 15 -1.13 -22.93 -27.11
CA GLU A 15 -0.91 -21.65 -27.81
C GLU A 15 0.32 -20.88 -27.30
N ASN A 16 0.86 -21.29 -26.14
CA ASN A 16 1.96 -20.60 -25.44
C ASN A 16 1.66 -19.10 -25.24
N LYS A 17 0.39 -18.81 -24.93
CA LYS A 17 -0.14 -17.45 -24.79
C LYS A 17 -1.10 -17.43 -23.60
N ILE A 18 -0.92 -16.44 -22.73
CA ILE A 18 -1.83 -16.15 -21.62
C ILE A 18 -2.35 -14.74 -21.85
N ASP A 19 -3.68 -14.60 -21.95
CA ASP A 19 -4.34 -13.31 -22.12
C ASP A 19 -4.81 -12.80 -20.76
N LEU A 20 -4.27 -11.65 -20.33
CA LEU A 20 -4.62 -10.97 -19.08
C LEU A 20 -5.23 -9.59 -19.40
N PRO A 21 -6.48 -9.52 -19.91
CA PRO A 21 -7.06 -8.29 -20.45
C PRO A 21 -7.29 -7.19 -19.41
N HIS A 22 -7.17 -7.50 -18.12
CA HIS A 22 -7.36 -6.58 -17.01
C HIS A 22 -6.05 -6.17 -16.32
N VAL A 23 -4.91 -6.58 -16.89
CA VAL A 23 -3.59 -6.29 -16.33
C VAL A 23 -2.86 -5.38 -17.31
N GLU A 24 -2.54 -4.17 -16.84
CA GLU A 24 -1.75 -3.23 -17.62
C GLU A 24 -0.34 -3.82 -17.88
N PRO A 25 0.23 -3.67 -19.09
CA PRO A 25 1.56 -4.18 -19.41
C PRO A 25 2.63 -3.78 -18.39
N GLU A 26 2.59 -2.54 -17.91
CA GLU A 26 3.53 -2.01 -16.91
C GLU A 26 3.45 -2.78 -15.57
N THR A 27 2.25 -3.25 -15.19
CA THR A 27 2.08 -4.06 -13.97
C THR A 27 2.75 -5.42 -14.14
N MET A 28 2.66 -6.01 -15.34
CA MET A 28 3.32 -7.28 -15.64
C MET A 28 4.85 -7.12 -15.69
N GLU A 29 5.36 -6.03 -16.27
CA GLU A 29 6.79 -5.73 -16.28
C GLU A 29 7.37 -5.62 -14.86
N LEU A 30 6.68 -4.87 -13.98
CA LEU A 30 7.07 -4.75 -12.58
C LEU A 30 6.99 -6.08 -11.82
N PHE A 31 5.96 -6.89 -12.10
CA PHE A 31 5.84 -8.22 -11.52
C PHE A 31 6.99 -9.14 -11.95
N ILE A 32 7.36 -9.13 -13.24
CA ILE A 32 8.49 -9.90 -13.75
C ILE A 32 9.80 -9.44 -13.10
N ASP A 33 10.03 -8.13 -13.02
CA ASP A 33 11.21 -7.58 -12.37
C ASP A 33 11.31 -8.02 -10.90
N TRP A 34 10.20 -7.92 -10.16
CA TRP A 34 10.11 -8.43 -8.80
C TRP A 34 10.35 -9.95 -8.72
N LEU A 35 9.80 -10.73 -9.65
CA LEU A 35 9.95 -12.18 -9.67
C LEU A 35 11.42 -12.61 -9.82
N TYR A 36 12.19 -11.86 -10.62
CA TYR A 36 13.61 -12.16 -10.85
C TYR A 36 14.53 -11.56 -9.78
N THR A 37 14.21 -10.41 -9.20
CA THR A 37 15.10 -9.68 -8.27
C THR A 37 14.70 -9.82 -6.80
N GLY A 38 13.46 -10.20 -6.52
CA GLY A 38 12.84 -10.19 -5.21
C GLY A 38 12.61 -8.77 -4.65
N ARG A 39 12.72 -7.73 -5.47
CA ARG A 39 12.63 -6.31 -5.06
C ARG A 39 11.84 -5.53 -6.11
N PHE A 40 11.12 -4.50 -5.69
CA PHE A 40 10.69 -3.47 -6.64
C PHE A 40 11.86 -2.52 -6.82
N LEU A 41 12.43 -2.46 -8.03
CA LEU A 41 13.42 -1.43 -8.33
C LEU A 41 12.77 -0.08 -8.10
N ALA A 42 13.15 0.59 -7.01
CA ALA A 42 12.61 1.89 -6.66
C ALA A 42 12.88 2.84 -7.83
N HIS A 43 11.83 3.17 -8.58
CA HIS A 43 11.90 4.22 -9.58
C HIS A 43 12.18 5.54 -8.86
N GLY A 44 13.46 5.92 -8.83
CA GLY A 44 13.97 7.21 -8.35
C GLY A 44 14.67 7.15 -6.99
N ASN A 45 15.92 7.60 -6.97
CA ASN A 45 16.56 8.09 -5.75
C ASN A 45 15.79 9.33 -5.29
N PHE A 46 15.33 9.33 -4.05
CA PHE A 46 14.61 10.47 -3.48
C PHE A 46 15.58 11.60 -3.12
N SER A 47 15.22 12.83 -3.50
CA SER A 47 15.70 13.99 -2.76
C SER A 47 14.92 14.06 -1.45
N LEU A 48 15.63 13.98 -0.32
CA LEU A 48 15.06 14.04 1.03
C LEU A 48 14.71 15.48 1.45
N TYR A 49 14.90 16.46 0.56
CA TYR A 49 14.82 17.87 0.90
C TYR A 49 13.54 18.53 0.35
N PRO A 50 12.71 19.13 1.23
CA PRO A 50 11.51 19.87 0.85
C PRO A 50 11.71 21.08 -0.06
N ASP A 51 12.96 21.47 -0.34
CA ASP A 51 13.24 22.65 -1.16
C ASP A 51 13.05 22.39 -2.67
N ASP A 52 12.89 21.12 -3.08
CA ASP A 52 12.68 20.70 -4.47
C ASP A 52 11.26 20.15 -4.74
N TRP A 53 10.25 20.52 -3.93
CA TRP A 53 8.85 20.19 -4.27
C TRP A 53 8.51 20.80 -5.61
N ASN A 54 8.41 19.94 -6.62
CA ASN A 54 8.12 20.32 -7.98
C ASN A 54 7.11 19.34 -8.59
N ILE A 55 6.54 19.74 -9.73
CA ILE A 55 5.51 18.97 -10.42
C ILE A 55 6.00 17.55 -10.80
N GLU A 56 7.31 17.35 -10.98
CA GLU A 56 7.88 16.03 -11.29
C GLU A 56 7.86 15.11 -10.07
N TYR A 57 8.13 15.63 -8.87
CA TYR A 57 8.01 14.90 -7.61
C TYR A 57 6.59 14.36 -7.39
N ASP A 58 5.57 15.21 -7.57
CA ASP A 58 4.17 14.81 -7.43
C ASP A 58 3.78 13.71 -8.43
N ARG A 59 4.16 13.88 -9.72
CA ARG A 59 3.90 12.85 -10.75
C ARG A 59 4.57 11.52 -10.44
N ASN A 60 5.80 11.54 -9.90
CA ASN A 60 6.52 10.33 -9.54
C ASN A 60 5.87 9.60 -8.36
N ASN A 61 5.33 10.34 -7.39
CA ASN A 61 4.55 9.78 -6.29
C ASN A 61 3.25 9.17 -6.78
N GLU A 62 2.46 9.89 -7.58
CA GLU A 62 1.21 9.37 -8.16
C GLU A 62 1.44 8.10 -8.99
N LYS A 63 2.52 8.09 -9.81
CA LYS A 63 2.88 6.89 -10.58
C LYS A 63 3.20 5.72 -9.66
N ARG A 64 3.98 5.94 -8.60
CA ARG A 64 4.35 4.89 -7.64
C ARG A 64 3.14 4.35 -6.89
N GLU A 65 2.28 5.23 -6.41
CA GLU A 65 1.00 4.86 -5.78
C GLU A 65 0.18 3.97 -6.70
N LYS A 66 0.05 4.35 -7.97
CA LYS A 66 -0.65 3.57 -9.00
C LYS A 66 0.01 2.21 -9.24
N ASP A 67 1.32 2.19 -9.46
CA ASP A 67 2.08 0.97 -9.77
C ASP A 67 2.00 -0.04 -8.62
N LEU A 68 2.25 0.40 -7.39
CA LEU A 68 2.14 -0.46 -6.20
C LEU A 68 0.69 -0.90 -5.96
N THR A 69 -0.31 -0.04 -6.20
CA THR A 69 -1.73 -0.43 -6.07
C THR A 69 -2.07 -1.54 -7.05
N ASN A 70 -1.64 -1.38 -8.31
CA ASN A 70 -1.92 -2.36 -9.36
C ASN A 70 -1.21 -3.69 -9.08
N LEU A 71 0.03 -3.68 -8.58
CA LEU A 71 0.73 -4.89 -8.15
C LEU A 71 0.02 -5.59 -6.99
N TYR A 72 -0.48 -4.83 -6.01
CA TYR A 72 -1.21 -5.39 -4.89
C TYR A 72 -2.51 -6.07 -5.36
N VAL A 73 -3.30 -5.38 -6.18
CA VAL A 73 -4.54 -5.90 -6.79
C VAL A 73 -4.24 -7.12 -7.67
N PHE A 74 -3.16 -7.08 -8.45
CA PHE A 74 -2.73 -8.20 -9.27
C PHE A 74 -2.36 -9.41 -8.43
N GLY A 75 -1.58 -9.20 -7.35
CA GLY A 75 -1.22 -10.27 -6.42
C GLY A 75 -2.43 -10.88 -5.71
N ASP A 76 -3.46 -10.08 -5.42
CA ASP A 76 -4.73 -10.58 -4.89
C ASP A 76 -5.48 -11.42 -5.93
N ALA A 77 -5.66 -10.89 -7.13
CA ALA A 77 -6.40 -11.53 -8.22
C ALA A 77 -5.76 -12.84 -8.71
N GLN A 78 -4.42 -12.95 -8.64
CA GLN A 78 -3.67 -14.13 -9.06
C GLN A 78 -3.31 -15.07 -7.90
N ASP A 79 -3.77 -14.79 -6.67
CA ASP A 79 -3.44 -15.54 -5.46
C ASP A 79 -1.93 -15.73 -5.28
N VAL A 80 -1.19 -14.62 -5.31
CA VAL A 80 0.27 -14.56 -5.06
C VAL A 80 0.52 -13.82 -3.75
N PRO A 81 0.40 -14.49 -2.58
CA PRO A 81 0.56 -13.85 -1.26
C PRO A 81 1.92 -13.18 -1.07
N ASP A 82 2.99 -13.76 -1.61
CA ASP A 82 4.34 -13.18 -1.50
C ASP A 82 4.46 -11.85 -2.23
N LEU A 83 3.73 -11.67 -3.34
CA LEU A 83 3.67 -10.40 -4.05
C LEU A 83 2.89 -9.37 -3.23
N ARG A 84 1.70 -9.72 -2.72
CA ARG A 84 0.92 -8.83 -1.84
C ARG A 84 1.74 -8.38 -0.62
N HIS A 85 2.47 -9.31 -0.02
CA HIS A 85 3.36 -9.04 1.11
C HIS A 85 4.53 -8.12 0.70
N ALA A 86 5.19 -8.38 -0.42
CA ALA A 86 6.24 -7.49 -0.91
C ALA A 86 5.71 -6.08 -1.17
N THR A 87 4.55 -5.97 -1.83
CA THR A 87 3.94 -4.68 -2.19
C THR A 87 3.51 -3.90 -0.96
N ILE A 88 2.94 -4.54 0.06
CA ILE A 88 2.57 -3.84 1.29
C ILE A 88 3.79 -3.39 2.10
N ASN A 89 4.90 -4.13 2.05
CA ASN A 89 6.17 -3.66 2.60
C ASN A 89 6.67 -2.42 1.86
N ALA A 90 6.60 -2.41 0.54
CA ALA A 90 6.99 -1.25 -0.26
C ALA A 90 6.11 -0.02 0.03
N PHE A 91 4.80 -0.21 0.16
CA PHE A 91 3.90 0.85 0.62
C PHE A 91 4.23 1.32 2.04
N PHE A 92 4.47 0.41 2.97
CA PHE A 92 4.81 0.74 4.34
C PHE A 92 6.09 1.59 4.40
N GLU A 93 7.15 1.16 3.72
CA GLU A 93 8.42 1.91 3.63
C GLU A 93 8.20 3.30 3.02
N TYR A 94 7.42 3.38 1.94
CA TYR A 94 7.10 4.63 1.25
C TYR A 94 6.31 5.61 2.13
N LEU A 95 5.19 5.17 2.69
CA LEU A 95 4.24 6.01 3.44
C LEU A 95 4.72 6.36 4.85
N ASN A 96 5.57 5.53 5.44
CA ASN A 96 6.11 5.75 6.78
C ASN A 96 7.36 6.64 6.77
N HIS A 97 7.90 6.97 5.59
CA HIS A 97 9.09 7.79 5.47
C HIS A 97 8.79 9.26 5.81
N ALA A 98 9.66 9.89 6.60
CA ALA A 98 9.51 11.29 6.98
C ALA A 98 9.62 12.20 5.74
N GLY A 99 8.59 13.00 5.48
CA GLY A 99 8.54 13.91 4.34
C GLY A 99 7.87 13.34 3.09
N THR A 100 7.42 12.08 3.10
CA THR A 100 6.50 11.60 2.06
C THR A 100 5.16 12.33 2.22
N PRO A 101 4.59 12.92 1.15
CA PRO A 101 3.23 13.46 1.20
C PRO A 101 2.24 12.40 1.67
N LEU A 102 1.18 12.84 2.35
CA LEU A 102 0.00 12.00 2.50
C LEU A 102 -0.55 11.65 1.11
N PRO A 103 -1.04 10.42 0.92
CA PRO A 103 -1.60 10.05 -0.35
C PRO A 103 -2.77 10.93 -0.75
N SER A 104 -2.93 11.16 -2.05
CA SER A 104 -4.03 12.01 -2.51
C SER A 104 -5.39 11.43 -2.13
N LEU A 105 -6.33 12.30 -1.75
CA LEU A 105 -7.71 11.87 -1.46
C LEU A 105 -8.39 11.21 -2.67
N LYS A 106 -8.00 11.59 -3.89
CA LYS A 106 -8.47 10.98 -5.13
C LYS A 106 -8.01 9.52 -5.25
N TRP A 107 -6.73 9.26 -5.02
CA TRP A 107 -6.19 7.90 -5.03
C TRP A 107 -6.78 7.06 -3.88
N THR A 108 -6.90 7.64 -2.70
CA THR A 108 -7.56 7.00 -1.55
C THR A 108 -9.01 6.61 -1.89
N ALA A 109 -9.75 7.49 -2.56
CA ALA A 109 -11.11 7.16 -2.99
C ALA A 109 -11.14 6.01 -4.03
N ASP A 110 -10.22 6.02 -5.00
CA ASP A 110 -10.10 4.95 -6.00
C ASP A 110 -9.82 3.59 -5.34
N ILE A 111 -8.83 3.52 -4.46
CA ILE A 111 -8.39 2.24 -3.88
C ILE A 111 -9.43 1.63 -2.93
N PHE A 112 -10.14 2.45 -2.15
CA PHE A 112 -11.25 2.00 -1.29
C PHE A 112 -12.44 1.47 -2.10
N SER A 113 -12.60 1.89 -3.36
CA SER A 113 -13.64 1.35 -4.25
C SER A 113 -13.26 0.00 -4.88
N ARG A 114 -11.98 -0.34 -4.89
CA ARG A 114 -11.42 -1.53 -5.57
C ARG A 114 -11.09 -2.68 -4.63
N LEU A 115 -10.74 -2.39 -3.38
CA LEU A 115 -10.28 -3.40 -2.42
C LEU A 115 -11.37 -3.76 -1.39
N PRO A 116 -11.37 -5.00 -0.87
CA PRO A 116 -12.26 -5.37 0.23
C PRO A 116 -11.94 -4.56 1.49
N ARG A 117 -12.96 -4.26 2.30
CA ARG A 117 -12.82 -3.49 3.56
C ARG A 117 -11.82 -4.11 4.55
N SER A 118 -11.59 -5.41 4.47
CA SER A 118 -10.61 -6.14 5.30
C SER A 118 -9.18 -6.09 4.75
N SER A 119 -8.94 -5.40 3.63
CA SER A 119 -7.61 -5.32 3.03
C SER A 119 -6.64 -4.61 3.98
N PRO A 120 -5.49 -5.23 4.30
CA PRO A 120 -4.46 -4.59 5.12
C PRO A 120 -3.90 -3.30 4.52
N LEU A 121 -3.95 -3.14 3.19
CA LEU A 121 -3.52 -1.89 2.54
C LEU A 121 -4.45 -0.73 2.90
N LEU A 122 -5.77 -0.95 2.93
CA LEU A 122 -6.72 0.08 3.37
C LEU A 122 -6.52 0.45 4.84
N GLN A 123 -6.21 -0.55 5.69
CA GLN A 123 -5.88 -0.30 7.10
C GLN A 123 -4.59 0.52 7.24
N LEU A 124 -3.56 0.23 6.45
CA LEU A 124 -2.32 1.01 6.41
C LEU A 124 -2.58 2.47 6.07
N LEU A 125 -3.42 2.75 5.07
CA LEU A 125 -3.77 4.12 4.68
C LEU A 125 -4.44 4.89 5.80
N VAL A 126 -5.40 4.26 6.49
CA VAL A 126 -6.09 4.86 7.64
C VAL A 126 -5.12 5.17 8.77
N ASP A 127 -4.19 4.25 9.05
CA ASP A 127 -3.19 4.42 10.10
C ASP A 127 -2.15 5.51 9.78
N VAL A 128 -1.71 5.58 8.53
CA VAL A 128 -0.81 6.64 8.03
C VAL A 128 -1.51 8.00 8.13
N ASP A 129 -2.75 8.10 7.68
CA ASP A 129 -3.56 9.33 7.77
C ASP A 129 -3.68 9.77 9.24
N CYS A 130 -4.11 8.87 10.14
CA CYS A 130 -4.24 9.18 11.57
C CYS A 130 -2.92 9.53 12.26
N ARG A 131 -1.77 9.07 11.75
CA ARG A 131 -0.46 9.36 12.33
C ARG A 131 0.12 10.69 11.85
N HIS A 132 -0.03 10.99 10.56
CA HIS A 132 0.62 12.13 9.91
C HIS A 132 -0.28 13.35 9.80
N TYR A 133 -1.60 13.21 9.99
CA TYR A 133 -2.54 14.32 9.98
C TYR A 133 -2.41 15.17 11.26
N TYR A 134 -1.34 15.97 11.29
CA TYR A 134 -1.27 17.13 12.15
C TYR A 134 -1.90 18.28 11.37
N CYS A 135 -3.11 18.68 11.73
CA CYS A 135 -3.58 20.01 11.35
C CYS A 135 -2.68 21.03 12.05
N THR A 136 -1.64 21.52 11.37
CA THR A 136 -1.02 22.77 11.81
C THR A 136 -1.90 23.93 11.35
N ASP A 137 -1.90 25.05 12.08
CA ASP A 137 -2.62 26.27 11.66
C ASP A 137 -2.17 26.80 10.27
N LYS A 138 -1.09 26.25 9.72
CA LYS A 138 -0.56 26.56 8.38
C LYS A 138 -1.01 25.58 7.30
N ASP A 139 -1.48 24.40 7.69
CA ASP A 139 -2.08 23.45 6.76
C ASP A 139 -3.44 24.01 6.38
N ASN A 140 -3.50 24.64 5.21
CA ASN A 140 -4.73 25.13 4.62
C ASN A 140 -5.65 23.93 4.34
N ILE A 141 -6.38 23.47 5.35
CA ILE A 141 -7.51 22.52 5.23
C ILE A 141 -8.49 23.00 4.14
N GLY A 142 -8.50 24.31 3.86
CA GLY A 142 -9.28 24.94 2.79
C GLY A 142 -8.83 24.70 1.35
N HIS A 143 -7.75 23.98 1.07
CA HIS A 143 -7.29 23.71 -0.33
C HIS A 143 -7.70 22.35 -0.89
N TYR A 144 -8.32 21.47 -0.09
CA TYR A 144 -8.95 20.30 -0.68
C TYR A 144 -10.15 20.76 -1.50
N GLU A 145 -10.15 20.44 -2.79
CA GLU A 145 -11.32 20.69 -3.63
C GLU A 145 -12.55 20.05 -2.96
N GLU A 146 -13.57 20.85 -2.63
CA GLU A 146 -14.82 20.40 -2.00
C GLU A 146 -15.43 19.19 -2.74
N ARG A 147 -15.21 19.13 -4.07
CA ARG A 147 -15.60 18.04 -4.96
C ARG A 147 -14.91 16.71 -4.66
N VAL A 148 -13.67 16.72 -4.17
CA VAL A 148 -12.91 15.53 -3.80
C VAL A 148 -13.38 15.03 -2.44
N ILE A 149 -13.57 15.94 -1.46
CA ILE A 149 -14.13 15.59 -0.14
C ILE A 149 -15.52 14.93 -0.30
N ALA A 150 -16.39 15.52 -1.14
CA ALA A 150 -17.72 14.98 -1.41
C ALA A 150 -17.73 13.59 -2.05
N LYS A 151 -16.59 13.14 -2.60
CA LYS A 151 -16.42 11.83 -3.25
C LYS A 151 -15.65 10.83 -2.38
N LEU A 152 -15.21 11.22 -1.19
CA LEU A 152 -14.53 10.29 -0.30
C LEU A 152 -15.47 9.14 0.09
N PRO A 153 -15.00 7.88 0.02
CA PRO A 153 -15.80 6.74 0.44
C PRO A 153 -16.20 6.88 1.91
N LEU A 154 -17.48 6.65 2.19
CA LEU A 154 -18.00 6.66 3.57
C LEU A 154 -17.19 5.72 4.48
N ASP A 155 -16.80 4.56 3.95
CA ASP A 155 -16.01 3.57 4.68
C ASP A 155 -14.65 4.10 5.12
N PHE A 156 -13.99 4.91 4.28
CA PHE A 156 -12.73 5.57 4.63
C PHE A 156 -12.95 6.56 5.78
N LEU A 157 -13.95 7.44 5.66
CA LEU A 157 -14.26 8.44 6.69
C LEU A 157 -14.59 7.79 8.04
N VAL A 158 -15.39 6.73 8.02
CA VAL A 158 -15.74 5.95 9.23
C VAL A 158 -14.50 5.29 9.83
N ALA A 159 -13.64 4.70 9.00
CA ALA A 159 -12.41 4.05 9.45
C ALA A 159 -11.44 5.05 10.10
N VAL A 160 -11.21 6.20 9.47
CA VAL A 160 -10.38 7.29 10.02
C VAL A 160 -10.97 7.81 11.32
N TYR A 161 -12.27 8.10 11.36
CA TYR A 161 -12.93 8.58 12.57
C TYR A 161 -12.80 7.59 13.74
N ALA A 162 -13.09 6.31 13.50
CA ALA A 162 -12.97 5.27 14.51
C ALA A 162 -11.52 5.09 14.99
N ARG A 163 -10.57 5.08 14.07
CA ARG A 163 -9.15 4.92 14.39
C ARG A 163 -8.61 6.10 15.17
N HIS A 164 -8.91 7.33 14.75
CA HIS A 164 -8.51 8.54 15.47
C HIS A 164 -9.07 8.56 16.90
N GLY A 165 -10.34 8.19 17.08
CA GLY A 165 -10.94 8.05 18.41
C GLY A 165 -10.24 7.02 19.29
N TYR A 166 -9.87 5.86 18.72
CA TYR A 166 -9.09 4.84 19.42
C TYR A 166 -7.70 5.36 19.84
N VAL A 167 -6.96 5.96 18.89
CA VAL A 167 -5.60 6.47 19.11
C VAL A 167 -5.60 7.55 20.19
N LEU A 168 -6.48 8.55 20.09
CA LEU A 168 -6.62 9.59 21.12
C LEU A 168 -7.02 9.01 22.48
N GLY A 169 -7.91 8.01 22.50
CA GLY A 169 -8.29 7.31 23.73
C GLY A 169 -7.10 6.67 24.41
N LYS A 170 -6.25 5.96 23.65
CA LYS A 170 -5.02 5.32 24.16
C LYS A 170 -3.97 6.33 24.62
N MET A 171 -3.80 7.43 23.88
CA MET A 171 -2.90 8.52 24.28
C MET A 171 -3.34 9.16 25.60
N ARG A 172 -4.64 9.43 25.76
CA ARG A 172 -5.19 10.06 26.97
C ARG A 172 -4.94 9.25 28.25
N ILE A 173 -4.93 7.93 28.15
CA ILE A 173 -4.69 7.03 29.29
C ILE A 173 -3.22 6.62 29.44
N GLY A 174 -2.32 7.15 28.59
CA GLY A 174 -0.88 6.86 28.66
C GLY A 174 -0.48 5.49 28.10
N GLU A 175 -1.34 4.82 27.33
CA GLU A 175 -1.04 3.52 26.70
C GLU A 175 -0.42 3.66 25.29
N MET A 176 -0.38 4.87 24.73
CA MET A 176 0.21 5.14 23.42
C MET A 176 0.94 6.48 23.41
N ASP A 177 2.14 6.51 22.85
CA ASP A 177 2.93 7.73 22.68
C ASP A 177 2.38 8.59 21.52
N PRO A 178 2.35 9.93 21.64
CA PRO A 178 2.01 10.82 20.52
C PRO A 178 2.83 10.58 19.24
N GLN A 179 4.07 10.13 19.38
CA GLN A 179 5.00 9.77 18.32
C GLN A 179 5.04 8.26 18.06
N TYR A 180 3.93 7.54 18.31
CA TYR A 180 3.84 6.11 18.06
C TYR A 180 4.27 5.76 16.63
N LYS A 181 4.92 4.61 16.51
CA LYS A 181 5.37 4.07 15.23
C LYS A 181 4.39 3.01 14.77
N LEU A 182 4.13 3.00 13.47
CA LEU A 182 3.45 1.88 12.84
C LEU A 182 4.41 0.68 12.78
N VAL A 183 3.85 -0.53 12.79
CA VAL A 183 4.61 -1.78 12.72
C VAL A 183 4.22 -2.52 11.45
N SER A 184 5.17 -2.84 10.58
CA SER A 184 4.85 -3.41 9.26
C SER A 184 4.09 -4.74 9.33
N CYS A 185 4.42 -5.61 10.29
CA CYS A 185 3.72 -6.90 10.46
C CYS A 185 2.25 -6.76 10.90
N ASP A 186 1.78 -5.57 11.30
CA ASP A 186 0.34 -5.35 11.54
C ASP A 186 -0.47 -5.31 10.24
N TYR A 187 0.21 -5.14 9.10
CA TYR A 187 -0.39 -5.06 7.77
C TYR A 187 -0.09 -6.28 6.91
N HIS A 188 0.52 -7.33 7.47
CA HIS A 188 0.82 -8.56 6.75
C HIS A 188 -0.26 -9.62 6.96
N GLU A 189 -0.60 -10.35 5.90
CA GLU A 189 -1.60 -11.43 5.92
C GLU A 189 -0.98 -12.72 6.46
N HIS A 190 -0.81 -12.79 7.78
CA HIS A 190 -0.27 -13.99 8.42
C HIS A 190 -1.34 -15.07 8.62
N ALA A 191 -1.12 -16.26 8.06
CA ALA A 191 -2.00 -17.41 8.26
C ALA A 191 -2.06 -17.92 9.72
N THR A 192 -1.04 -17.61 10.54
CA THR A 192 -0.95 -18.09 11.94
C THR A 192 -0.23 -17.07 12.82
N GLN A 193 -0.52 -17.09 14.14
CA GLN A 193 0.19 -16.26 15.11
C GLN A 193 1.71 -16.55 15.13
N LYS A 194 2.12 -17.81 14.98
CA LYS A 194 3.54 -18.18 14.90
C LYS A 194 4.27 -17.45 13.76
N LYS A 195 3.66 -17.42 12.57
CA LYS A 195 4.22 -16.67 11.42
C LYS A 195 4.29 -15.17 11.67
N ARG A 196 3.31 -14.62 12.40
CA ARG A 196 3.32 -13.20 12.83
C ARG A 196 4.48 -12.92 13.79
N ASP A 197 4.69 -13.79 14.77
CA ASP A 197 5.80 -13.64 15.74
C ASP A 197 7.17 -13.78 15.06
N GLU A 198 7.29 -14.66 14.05
CA GLU A 198 8.49 -14.80 13.22
C GLU A 198 8.73 -13.55 12.35
N CYS A 199 7.67 -12.97 11.76
CA CYS A 199 7.75 -11.71 11.03
C CYS A 199 8.28 -10.58 11.90
N ALA A 200 7.69 -10.39 13.08
CA ALA A 200 8.04 -9.29 13.97
C ALA A 200 9.54 -9.31 14.33
N LYS A 201 10.09 -10.50 14.62
CA LYS A 201 11.51 -10.68 14.92
C LYS A 201 12.43 -10.32 13.75
N ASN A 202 12.01 -10.60 12.52
CA ASN A 202 12.80 -10.29 11.33
C ASN A 202 12.79 -8.79 11.00
N SER A 203 11.68 -8.09 11.32
CA SER A 203 11.57 -6.65 11.12
C SER A 203 12.39 -5.84 12.14
N GLU A 204 12.61 -6.35 13.35
CA GLU A 204 13.47 -5.72 14.36
C GLU A 204 14.97 -5.83 14.07
N GLN A 205 15.38 -6.73 13.18
CA GLN A 205 16.79 -6.99 12.84
C GLN A 205 17.31 -6.22 11.63
N LYS A 206 16.44 -5.48 10.92
CA LYS A 206 16.78 -4.66 9.76
C LYS A 206 16.93 -3.19 10.14
#